data_AF-X1MCT0-F1
#
_entry.id   AF-X1MCT0-F1
#
_cell.length_a   1.000
_cell.length_b   1.000
_cell.length_c   1.000
_cell.angle_alpha   90.00
_cell.angle_beta   90.00
_cell.angle_gamma   90.00
#
_symmetry.space_group_name_H-M   'P 1'
#
loop_
_entity.id
_entity.type
_entity.pdbx_description
1 polymer ?
#
loop_
_entity_poly.entity_id
_entity_poly.type
_entity_poly.pdbx_seq_one_letter_code
_entity_poly.pdbx_strand_id
1 'polypeptide(L)'
;PLYEKDKLFAEYVNFFYSQRQQFELKNSSAYAYLCKLMLNSLYGKFGQKSEDWDYACDDPTRDYDWWQEYDMQKKKVFTYRCINHRVEVSTGYHEGFNSLVAISAEVTANARLMLWRLITTAGIDNVYYCDTDSLIVNVAGLERLEHLIDQKELGKLKIVSKTDNLSIHNLKDYSFGGKVRIKGISKDAQMIAYNTYRQYQSVGVKGGLHHQDINRVIWREVTKELSREYLKGEVLSDGRVKPLVLSNLVTR
;
A
#
# COMPACT_ATOMS: atom_id res chain seq x y z
N PRO A 1 12.03 28.02 10.86
CA PRO A 1 11.66 26.69 10.34
C PRO A 1 12.30 26.53 8.95
N LEU A 2 12.70 25.32 8.54
CA LEU A 2 13.37 25.10 7.24
C LEU A 2 12.41 25.29 6.04
N TYR A 3 11.10 25.14 6.26
CA TYR A 3 10.05 25.33 5.25
C TYR A 3 8.87 26.15 5.80
N GLU A 4 8.16 26.83 4.90
CA GLU A 4 6.90 27.55 5.16
C GLU A 4 5.70 26.74 4.67
N LYS A 5 4.54 26.92 5.32
CA LYS A 5 3.32 26.19 4.98
C LYS A 5 2.51 26.97 3.95
N ASP A 6 2.03 26.27 2.93
CA ASP A 6 1.12 26.83 1.93
C ASP A 6 0.21 25.74 1.31
N LYS A 7 -0.83 26.14 0.59
CA LYS A 7 -1.77 25.27 -0.14
C LYS A 7 -1.26 24.92 -1.54
N LEU A 8 -0.07 24.34 -1.60
CA LEU A 8 0.68 24.06 -2.84
C LEU A 8 -0.11 23.29 -3.91
N PHE A 9 -1.09 22.47 -3.50
CA PHE A 9 -1.82 21.57 -4.39
C PHE A 9 -3.32 21.86 -4.48
N ALA A 10 -3.80 23.01 -3.98
CA ALA A 10 -5.24 23.30 -3.96
C ALA A 10 -5.86 23.25 -5.36
N GLU A 11 -5.25 23.91 -6.35
CA GLU A 11 -5.73 23.92 -7.73
C GLU A 11 -5.73 22.52 -8.36
N TYR A 12 -4.63 21.77 -8.18
CA TYR A 12 -4.50 20.40 -8.66
C TYR A 12 -5.59 19.49 -8.10
N VAL A 13 -5.79 19.53 -6.78
CA VAL A 13 -6.78 18.71 -6.08
C VAL A 13 -8.19 19.09 -6.54
N ASN A 14 -8.51 20.39 -6.58
CA ASN A 14 -9.83 20.87 -7.00
C ASN A 14 -10.14 20.46 -8.44
N PHE A 15 -9.17 20.58 -9.36
CA PHE A 15 -9.34 20.16 -10.75
C PHE A 15 -9.65 18.67 -10.86
N PHE A 16 -8.76 17.79 -10.37
CA PHE A 16 -8.95 16.35 -10.52
C PHE A 16 -10.15 15.81 -9.74
N TYR A 17 -10.48 16.43 -8.60
CA TYR A 17 -11.67 16.08 -7.84
C TYR A 17 -12.96 16.43 -8.59
N SER A 18 -13.04 17.64 -9.15
CA SER A 18 -14.19 18.08 -9.93
C SER A 18 -14.38 17.23 -11.19
N GLN A 19 -13.29 16.97 -11.92
CA GLN A 19 -13.32 16.09 -13.10
C GLN A 19 -13.79 14.68 -12.75
N ARG A 20 -13.31 14.13 -11.64
CA ARG A 20 -13.74 12.82 -11.17
C ARG A 20 -15.26 12.77 -10.94
N GLN A 21 -15.83 13.76 -10.26
CA GLN A 21 -17.28 13.82 -10.04
C GLN A 21 -18.06 13.89 -11.36
N GLN A 22 -17.60 14.69 -12.33
CA GLN A 22 -18.24 14.76 -13.65
C GLN A 22 -18.19 13.42 -14.39
N PHE A 23 -17.06 12.69 -14.33
CA PHE A 23 -16.94 11.39 -14.96
C PHE A 23 -17.79 10.32 -14.26
N GLU A 24 -17.92 10.37 -12.93
CA GLU A 24 -18.84 9.50 -12.18
C GLU A 24 -20.30 9.74 -12.61
N LEU A 25 -20.73 11.01 -12.78
CA LEU A 25 -22.07 11.35 -13.28
C LEU A 25 -22.32 10.87 -14.72
N LYS A 26 -21.28 10.87 -15.55
CA LYS A 26 -21.33 10.37 -16.95
C LYS A 26 -21.16 8.86 -17.05
N ASN A 27 -21.13 8.12 -15.93
CA ASN A 27 -20.87 6.68 -15.86
C ASN A 27 -19.55 6.25 -16.54
N SER A 28 -18.56 7.15 -16.58
CA SER A 28 -17.27 6.90 -17.22
C SER A 28 -16.24 6.43 -16.19
N SER A 29 -16.37 5.16 -15.80
CA SER A 29 -15.59 4.55 -14.70
C SER A 29 -14.07 4.60 -14.91
N ALA A 30 -13.62 4.43 -16.15
CA ALA A 30 -12.19 4.47 -16.49
C ALA A 30 -11.55 5.85 -16.22
N TYR A 31 -12.22 6.93 -16.65
CA TYR A 31 -11.71 8.29 -16.42
C TYR A 31 -11.87 8.71 -14.95
N ALA A 32 -12.97 8.35 -14.29
CA ALA A 32 -13.11 8.56 -12.85
C ALA A 32 -11.99 7.86 -12.07
N TYR A 33 -11.62 6.65 -12.47
CA TYR A 33 -10.50 5.91 -11.90
C TYR A 33 -9.15 6.59 -12.18
N LEU A 34 -8.92 7.08 -13.41
CA LEU A 34 -7.70 7.84 -13.74
C LEU A 34 -7.57 9.10 -12.88
N CYS A 35 -8.63 9.91 -12.75
CA CYS A 35 -8.62 11.10 -11.89
C CYS A 35 -8.31 10.73 -10.43
N LYS A 36 -8.87 9.62 -9.93
CA LYS A 36 -8.55 9.11 -8.58
C LYS A 36 -7.08 8.70 -8.46
N LEU A 37 -6.50 8.05 -9.47
CA LEU A 37 -5.08 7.70 -9.48
C LEU A 37 -4.19 8.94 -9.43
N MET A 38 -4.53 9.99 -10.19
CA MET A 38 -3.79 11.25 -10.18
C MET A 38 -3.79 11.89 -8.78
N LEU A 39 -4.96 11.98 -8.14
CA LEU A 39 -5.09 12.48 -6.76
C LEU A 39 -4.26 11.66 -5.76
N ASN A 40 -4.31 10.34 -5.85
CA ASN A 40 -3.68 9.45 -4.86
C ASN A 40 -2.17 9.26 -5.06
N SER A 41 -1.65 9.47 -6.27
CA SER A 41 -0.25 9.16 -6.60
C SER A 41 0.69 10.36 -6.45
N LEU A 42 0.17 11.59 -6.53
CA LEU A 42 0.98 12.81 -6.53
C LEU A 42 1.92 12.89 -5.32
N TYR A 43 1.40 12.73 -4.10
CA TYR A 43 2.24 12.87 -2.90
C TYR A 43 3.37 11.83 -2.86
N GLY A 44 3.17 10.64 -3.44
CA GLY A 44 4.17 9.58 -3.50
C GLY A 44 5.32 9.90 -4.44
N LYS A 45 5.09 10.74 -5.46
CA LYS A 45 6.13 11.20 -6.39
C LYS A 45 7.20 12.04 -5.69
N PHE A 46 6.83 12.83 -4.70
CA PHE A 46 7.79 13.63 -3.92
C PHE A 46 8.69 12.78 -3.00
N GLY A 47 8.35 11.52 -2.75
CA GLY A 47 9.16 10.57 -1.98
C GLY A 47 9.73 9.44 -2.84
N GLN A 48 9.70 9.59 -4.16
CA GLN A 48 10.14 8.54 -5.09
C GLN A 48 11.66 8.39 -5.07
N LYS A 49 12.12 7.13 -5.07
CA LYS A 49 13.51 6.75 -5.34
C LYS A 49 13.62 6.19 -6.76
N SER A 50 14.75 6.43 -7.40
CA SER A 50 15.13 5.85 -8.68
C SER A 50 16.23 4.83 -8.43
N GLU A 51 16.16 3.67 -9.08
CA GLU A 51 17.25 2.67 -9.01
C GLU A 51 18.36 3.11 -9.96
N ASP A 52 19.61 3.04 -9.50
CA ASP A 52 20.79 3.28 -10.33
C ASP A 52 21.30 1.99 -10.94
N TRP A 53 21.61 2.06 -12.23
CA TRP A 53 22.06 0.96 -13.06
C TRP A 53 23.23 1.43 -13.91
N ASP A 54 24.41 0.88 -13.65
CA ASP A 54 25.61 1.17 -14.42
C ASP A 54 25.81 0.09 -15.48
N TYR A 55 26.27 0.51 -16.66
CA TYR A 55 26.65 -0.43 -17.73
C TYR A 55 27.79 -1.33 -17.24
N ALA A 56 27.60 -2.64 -17.38
CA ALA A 56 28.61 -3.64 -17.05
C ALA A 56 29.29 -4.17 -18.31
N CYS A 57 28.50 -4.66 -19.26
CA CYS A 57 28.96 -5.20 -20.55
C CYS A 57 27.79 -5.40 -21.50
N ASP A 58 28.09 -5.77 -22.75
CA ASP A 58 27.13 -6.39 -23.66
C ASP A 58 27.31 -7.91 -23.65
N ASP A 59 26.21 -8.66 -23.58
CA ASP A 59 26.16 -10.12 -23.65
C ASP A 59 25.19 -10.55 -24.77
N PRO A 60 25.69 -10.89 -25.97
CA PRO A 60 24.83 -11.29 -27.09
C PRO A 60 24.12 -12.63 -26.84
N THR A 61 24.53 -13.39 -25.81
CA THR A 61 23.90 -14.66 -25.46
C THR A 61 22.68 -14.48 -24.54
N ARG A 62 22.47 -13.27 -24.00
CA ARG A 62 21.32 -12.94 -23.14
C ARG A 62 20.51 -11.82 -23.76
N ASP A 63 19.25 -12.08 -24.07
CA ASP A 63 18.35 -11.01 -24.52
C ASP A 63 17.77 -10.25 -23.31
N TYR A 64 17.15 -10.99 -22.39
CA TYR A 64 16.60 -10.47 -21.15
C TYR A 64 17.01 -11.35 -19.96
N ASP A 65 17.37 -10.74 -18.83
CA ASP A 65 17.59 -11.51 -17.60
C ASP A 65 17.56 -10.61 -16.36
N TRP A 66 17.41 -11.23 -15.20
CA TRP A 66 17.55 -10.61 -13.89
C TRP A 66 18.15 -11.63 -12.92
N TRP A 67 19.31 -11.36 -12.35
CA TRP A 67 19.98 -12.29 -11.45
C TRP A 67 20.81 -11.61 -10.36
N GLN A 68 21.31 -12.40 -9.42
CA GLN A 68 22.20 -11.96 -8.37
C GLN A 68 23.47 -12.79 -8.34
N GLU A 69 24.60 -12.14 -8.09
CA GLU A 69 25.89 -12.81 -7.92
C GLU A 69 26.51 -12.38 -6.59
N TYR A 70 27.16 -13.32 -5.90
CA TYR A 70 27.91 -13.02 -4.69
C TYR A 70 29.39 -12.87 -5.03
N ASP A 71 29.93 -11.67 -4.86
CA ASP A 71 31.36 -11.41 -4.98
C ASP A 71 32.06 -11.82 -3.70
N MET A 72 32.86 -12.89 -3.78
CA MET A 72 33.61 -13.46 -2.63
C MET A 72 34.65 -12.50 -2.05
N GLN A 73 35.27 -11.64 -2.88
CA GLN A 73 36.31 -10.71 -2.44
C GLN A 73 35.68 -9.51 -1.72
N LYS A 74 34.61 -8.95 -2.28
CA LYS A 74 33.88 -7.80 -1.72
C LYS A 74 32.88 -8.20 -0.64
N LYS A 75 32.59 -9.49 -0.49
CA LYS A 75 31.57 -10.06 0.39
C LYS A 75 30.21 -9.39 0.22
N LYS A 76 29.84 -9.10 -1.02
CA LYS A 76 28.62 -8.37 -1.39
C LYS A 76 27.84 -9.13 -2.47
N VAL A 77 26.52 -9.04 -2.38
CA VAL A 77 25.61 -9.46 -3.45
C VAL A 77 25.44 -8.30 -4.41
N PHE A 78 25.71 -8.54 -5.69
CA PHE A 78 25.40 -7.65 -6.80
C PHE A 78 24.13 -8.14 -7.48
N THR A 79 23.31 -7.20 -7.94
CA THR A 79 22.10 -7.50 -8.72
C THR A 79 22.30 -6.99 -10.13
N TYR A 80 22.07 -7.84 -11.12
CA TYR A 80 22.23 -7.54 -12.53
C TYR A 80 20.90 -7.62 -13.26
N ARG A 81 20.78 -6.86 -14.33
CA ARG A 81 19.72 -7.01 -15.33
C ARG A 81 20.34 -7.02 -16.71
N CYS A 82 19.75 -7.80 -17.62
CA CYS A 82 20.03 -7.72 -19.04
C CYS A 82 18.76 -7.26 -19.76
N ILE A 83 18.87 -6.23 -20.59
CA ILE A 83 17.78 -5.76 -21.45
C ILE A 83 18.35 -5.52 -22.84
N ASN A 84 17.89 -6.27 -23.83
CA ASN A 84 18.33 -6.17 -25.22
C ASN A 84 19.87 -6.28 -25.32
N HIS A 85 20.42 -7.37 -24.78
CA HIS A 85 21.86 -7.67 -24.72
C HIS A 85 22.73 -6.73 -23.88
N ARG A 86 22.17 -5.66 -23.32
CA ARG A 86 22.90 -4.74 -22.45
C ARG A 86 22.78 -5.18 -21.01
N VAL A 87 23.90 -5.55 -20.40
CA VAL A 87 23.99 -5.92 -18.99
C VAL A 87 24.29 -4.69 -18.15
N GLU A 88 23.50 -4.51 -17.10
CA GLU A 88 23.66 -3.42 -16.14
C GLU A 88 23.67 -3.98 -14.72
N VAL A 89 24.46 -3.36 -13.85
CA VAL A 89 24.58 -3.71 -12.44
C VAL A 89 23.93 -2.63 -11.58
N SER A 90 23.16 -3.05 -10.57
CA SER A 90 22.55 -2.13 -9.62
C SER A 90 23.63 -1.55 -8.70
N THR A 91 23.77 -0.22 -8.70
CA THR A 91 24.77 0.49 -7.89
C THR A 91 24.16 1.28 -6.74
N GLY A 92 22.83 1.28 -6.64
CA GLY A 92 22.11 1.84 -5.50
C GLY A 92 20.82 2.51 -5.94
N TYR A 93 20.51 3.60 -5.25
CA TYR A 93 19.32 4.41 -5.49
C TYR A 93 19.64 5.88 -5.22
N HIS A 94 19.13 6.77 -6.06
CA HIS A 94 19.08 8.20 -5.80
C HIS A 94 17.64 8.69 -5.62
N GLU A 95 17.48 9.89 -5.08
CA GLU A 95 16.16 10.51 -4.97
C GLU A 95 15.66 10.94 -6.36
N GLY A 96 14.36 10.79 -6.63
CA GLY A 96 13.80 11.20 -7.92
C GLY A 96 14.05 12.68 -8.21
N PHE A 97 14.14 13.06 -9.49
CA PHE A 97 14.46 14.43 -9.92
C PHE A 97 13.61 15.52 -9.25
N ASN A 98 12.29 15.30 -9.11
CA ASN A 98 11.35 16.22 -8.45
C ASN A 98 11.01 15.79 -7.01
N SER A 99 11.89 15.03 -6.36
CA SER A 99 11.65 14.60 -4.99
C SER A 99 11.80 15.77 -4.02
N LEU A 100 10.88 15.84 -3.06
CA LEU A 100 10.95 16.70 -1.89
C LEU A 100 10.26 15.95 -0.76
N VAL A 101 11.02 15.07 -0.11
CA VAL A 101 10.51 14.08 0.86
C VAL A 101 9.69 14.74 1.98
N ALA A 102 10.00 15.99 2.32
CA ALA A 102 9.25 16.79 3.28
C ALA A 102 7.75 16.87 2.96
N ILE A 103 7.37 16.97 1.68
CA ILE A 103 5.96 17.00 1.25
C ILE A 103 5.28 15.66 1.55
N SER A 104 5.88 14.54 1.12
CA SER A 104 5.30 13.21 1.38
C SER A 104 5.22 12.91 2.88
N ALA A 105 6.24 13.32 3.65
CA ALA A 105 6.26 13.18 5.10
C ALA A 105 5.11 13.95 5.75
N GLU A 106 4.93 15.24 5.39
CA GLU A 106 3.89 16.11 5.94
C GLU A 106 2.48 15.63 5.56
N VAL A 107 2.25 15.20 4.31
CA VAL A 107 0.96 14.63 3.89
C VAL A 107 0.61 13.39 4.72
N THR A 108 1.56 12.46 4.88
CA THR A 108 1.30 11.23 5.66
C THR A 108 1.16 11.50 7.16
N ALA A 109 1.89 12.49 7.70
CA ALA A 109 1.76 12.91 9.09
C ALA A 109 0.38 13.51 9.35
N ASN A 110 -0.07 14.43 8.51
CA ASN A 110 -1.40 15.03 8.63
C ASN A 110 -2.52 14.00 8.47
N ALA A 111 -2.39 13.04 7.55
CA ALA A 111 -3.34 11.93 7.41
C ALA A 111 -3.42 11.07 8.69
N ARG A 112 -2.26 10.73 9.30
CA ARG A 112 -2.23 9.99 10.58
C ARG A 112 -2.83 10.78 11.73
N LEU A 113 -2.54 12.08 11.83
CA LEU A 113 -3.12 12.96 12.86
C LEU A 113 -4.63 13.10 12.68
N MET A 114 -5.11 13.18 11.44
CA MET A 114 -6.52 13.19 11.13
C MET A 114 -7.19 11.87 11.54
N LEU A 115 -6.61 10.71 11.18
CA LEU A 115 -7.11 9.41 11.62
C LEU A 115 -7.16 9.31 13.14
N TRP A 116 -6.12 9.78 13.84
CA TRP A 116 -6.09 9.81 15.30
C TRP A 116 -7.21 10.67 15.88
N ARG A 117 -7.44 11.87 15.33
CA ARG A 117 -8.57 12.73 15.73
C ARG A 117 -9.90 12.00 15.60
N LEU A 118 -10.13 11.32 14.48
CA LEU A 118 -11.35 10.53 14.27
C LEU A 118 -11.49 9.40 15.28
N ILE A 119 -10.40 8.68 15.60
CA ILE A 119 -10.38 7.64 16.64
C ILE A 119 -10.77 8.23 17.99
N THR A 120 -10.18 9.36 18.36
CA THR A 120 -10.47 10.03 19.64
C THR A 120 -11.91 10.58 19.69
N THR A 121 -12.43 11.12 18.59
CA THR A 121 -13.81 11.63 18.50
C THR A 121 -14.82 10.49 18.63
N ALA A 122 -14.59 9.35 17.97
CA ALA A 122 -15.42 8.15 18.16
C ALA A 122 -15.34 7.61 19.60
N GLY A 123 -14.23 7.89 20.30
CA GLY A 123 -13.84 7.23 21.53
C GLY A 123 -13.14 5.90 21.22
N ILE A 124 -11.95 5.71 21.77
CA ILE A 124 -11.08 4.57 21.48
C ILE A 124 -11.83 3.23 21.69
N ASP A 125 -12.65 3.16 22.73
CA ASP A 125 -13.43 1.97 23.09
C ASP A 125 -14.46 1.57 22.03
N ASN A 126 -14.89 2.52 21.20
CA ASN A 126 -15.86 2.32 20.14
C ASN A 126 -15.23 1.95 18.78
N VAL A 127 -13.90 1.97 18.67
CA VAL A 127 -13.16 1.67 17.44
C VAL A 127 -12.62 0.24 17.50
N TYR A 128 -13.08 -0.61 16.59
CA TYR A 128 -12.66 -2.01 16.48
C TYR A 128 -11.44 -2.19 15.56
N TYR A 129 -11.33 -1.38 14.51
CA TYR A 129 -10.26 -1.48 13.52
C TYR A 129 -10.03 -0.15 12.81
N CYS A 130 -8.81 0.09 12.33
CA CYS A 130 -8.51 1.17 11.41
C CYS A 130 -7.49 0.73 10.35
N ASP A 131 -7.57 1.31 9.16
CA ASP A 131 -6.59 1.10 8.10
C ASP A 131 -6.48 2.36 7.24
N THR A 132 -5.38 3.09 7.43
CA THR A 132 -4.96 4.29 6.69
C THR A 132 -5.95 5.46 6.72
N ASP A 133 -7.12 5.29 6.14
CA ASP A 133 -8.17 6.30 5.91
C ASP A 133 -9.57 5.79 6.29
N SER A 134 -9.65 4.67 7.02
CA SER A 134 -10.92 4.02 7.38
C SER A 134 -10.95 3.57 8.84
N LEU A 135 -12.17 3.50 9.37
CA LEU A 135 -12.49 3.06 10.73
C LEU A 135 -13.64 2.06 10.68
N ILE A 136 -13.57 1.04 11.54
CA ILE A 136 -14.71 0.20 11.88
C ILE A 136 -15.10 0.55 13.32
N VAL A 137 -16.33 1.01 13.50
CA VAL A 137 -16.85 1.48 14.78
C VAL A 137 -18.19 0.84 15.12
N ASN A 138 -18.53 0.84 16.40
CA ASN A 138 -19.88 0.50 16.86
C ASN A 138 -20.86 1.68 16.66
N VAL A 139 -22.12 1.49 17.08
CA VAL A 139 -23.18 2.50 16.96
C VAL A 139 -22.83 3.80 17.70
N ALA A 140 -22.36 3.72 18.94
CA ALA A 140 -21.99 4.91 19.72
C ALA A 140 -20.84 5.70 19.08
N GLY A 141 -19.85 5.00 18.50
CA GLY A 141 -18.78 5.63 17.74
C GLY A 141 -19.28 6.30 16.45
N LEU A 142 -20.25 5.69 15.76
CA LEU A 142 -20.87 6.25 14.56
C LEU A 142 -21.64 7.55 14.89
N GLU A 143 -22.46 7.54 15.94
CA GLU A 143 -23.21 8.71 16.40
C GLU A 143 -22.28 9.89 16.72
N ARG A 144 -21.17 9.63 17.41
CA ARG A 144 -20.16 10.66 17.71
C ARG A 144 -19.48 11.24 16.47
N LEU A 145 -19.41 10.47 15.39
CA LEU A 145 -18.81 10.88 14.12
C LEU A 145 -19.79 11.53 13.15
N GLU A 146 -21.09 11.59 13.46
CA GLU A 146 -22.15 11.98 12.51
C GLU A 146 -21.89 13.33 11.81
N HIS A 147 -21.46 14.34 12.57
CA HIS A 147 -21.12 15.68 12.06
C HIS A 147 -19.91 15.73 11.09
N LEU A 148 -19.16 14.63 10.98
CA LEU A 148 -18.02 14.49 10.06
C LEU A 148 -18.37 13.62 8.85
N ILE A 149 -19.60 13.14 8.72
CA ILE A 149 -20.04 12.27 7.63
C ILE A 149 -20.63 13.10 6.50
N ASP A 150 -20.10 12.92 5.29
CA ASP A 150 -20.68 13.42 4.05
C ASP A 150 -20.27 12.48 2.89
N GLN A 151 -21.17 12.25 1.93
CA GLN A 151 -20.91 11.31 0.83
C GLN A 151 -20.01 11.87 -0.28
N LYS A 152 -19.92 13.20 -0.40
CA LYS A 152 -19.34 13.92 -1.53
C LYS A 152 -18.43 15.07 -1.14
N GLU A 153 -18.29 15.42 0.13
CA GLU A 153 -17.37 16.46 0.55
C GLU A 153 -15.96 15.88 0.74
N LEU A 154 -14.95 16.57 0.19
CA LEU A 154 -13.56 16.15 0.27
C LEU A 154 -13.09 16.19 1.74
N GLY A 155 -12.52 15.10 2.22
CA GLY A 155 -12.01 14.98 3.58
C GLY A 155 -13.05 14.60 4.64
N LYS A 156 -14.33 14.45 4.28
CA LYS A 156 -15.36 13.91 5.16
C LYS A 156 -15.43 12.38 5.10
N LEU A 157 -16.05 11.79 6.12
CA LEU A 157 -16.25 10.35 6.21
C LEU A 157 -17.43 9.90 5.35
N LYS A 158 -17.28 8.75 4.70
CA LYS A 158 -18.36 8.07 3.99
C LYS A 158 -18.71 6.76 4.69
N ILE A 159 -19.99 6.53 4.95
CA ILE A 159 -20.47 5.22 5.39
C ILE A 159 -20.40 4.25 4.21
N VAL A 160 -19.52 3.25 4.31
CA VAL A 160 -19.31 2.24 3.24
C VAL A 160 -20.24 1.04 3.40
N SER A 161 -20.51 0.61 4.65
CA SER A 161 -21.30 -0.59 4.96
C SER A 161 -21.67 -0.60 6.44
N LYS A 162 -22.75 -1.31 6.79
CA LYS A 162 -23.12 -1.69 8.16
C LYS A 162 -23.25 -3.21 8.26
N THR A 163 -23.02 -3.77 9.44
CA THR A 163 -23.17 -5.20 9.70
C THR A 163 -23.30 -5.44 11.20
N ASP A 164 -23.91 -6.57 11.56
CA ASP A 164 -23.99 -7.04 12.95
C ASP A 164 -22.86 -8.03 13.28
N ASN A 165 -22.09 -8.47 12.28
CA ASN A 165 -21.04 -9.48 12.43
C ASN A 165 -19.69 -8.99 11.91
N LEU A 166 -18.69 -8.99 12.80
CA LEU A 166 -17.30 -8.63 12.50
C LEU A 166 -16.37 -9.67 13.10
N SER A 167 -15.41 -10.16 12.31
CA SER A 167 -14.29 -10.95 12.83
C SER A 167 -12.99 -10.40 12.27
N ILE A 168 -12.06 -10.07 13.15
CA ILE A 168 -10.74 -9.52 12.78
C ILE A 168 -9.69 -10.53 13.22
N HIS A 169 -8.91 -11.03 12.26
CA HIS A 169 -7.82 -11.97 12.52
C HIS A 169 -6.46 -11.26 12.50
N ASN A 170 -6.27 -10.32 11.56
CA ASN A 170 -5.01 -9.61 11.40
C ASN A 170 -5.21 -8.29 10.62
N LEU A 171 -4.11 -7.58 10.37
CA LEU A 171 -4.08 -6.43 9.48
C LEU A 171 -4.51 -6.83 8.07
N LYS A 172 -5.61 -6.22 7.60
CA LYS A 172 -6.23 -6.53 6.31
C LYS A 172 -6.62 -8.03 6.20
N ASP A 173 -6.92 -8.68 7.32
CA ASP A 173 -7.51 -10.02 7.43
C ASP A 173 -8.72 -9.97 8.38
N TYR A 174 -9.90 -9.73 7.81
CA TYR A 174 -11.15 -9.63 8.54
C TYR A 174 -12.37 -9.99 7.67
N SER A 175 -13.45 -10.42 8.32
CA SER A 175 -14.80 -10.50 7.76
C SER A 175 -15.68 -9.38 8.33
N PHE A 176 -16.41 -8.71 7.45
CA PHE A 176 -17.39 -7.68 7.80
C PHE A 176 -18.71 -8.05 7.13
N GLY A 177 -19.58 -8.73 7.88
CA GLY A 177 -20.73 -9.45 7.32
C GLY A 177 -20.27 -10.45 6.26
N GLY A 178 -20.86 -10.38 5.06
CA GLY A 178 -20.44 -11.21 3.92
C GLY A 178 -19.16 -10.75 3.21
N LYS A 179 -18.57 -9.61 3.57
CA LYS A 179 -17.35 -9.09 2.92
C LYS A 179 -16.12 -9.64 3.61
N VAL A 180 -15.34 -10.45 2.90
CA VAL A 180 -14.06 -10.95 3.37
C VAL A 180 -12.92 -10.13 2.77
N ARG A 181 -11.99 -9.69 3.61
CA ARG A 181 -10.76 -8.99 3.23
C ARG A 181 -9.59 -9.75 3.78
N ILE A 182 -8.74 -10.28 2.91
CA ILE A 182 -7.53 -11.00 3.30
C ILE A 182 -6.37 -10.49 2.45
N LYS A 183 -5.32 -9.99 3.11
CA LYS A 183 -4.17 -9.39 2.43
C LYS A 183 -3.47 -10.44 1.58
N GLY A 184 -3.29 -10.11 0.30
CA GLY A 184 -2.56 -10.97 -0.62
C GLY A 184 -3.36 -12.14 -1.17
N ILE A 185 -4.62 -12.31 -0.75
CA ILE A 185 -5.55 -13.29 -1.32
C ILE A 185 -6.51 -12.60 -2.29
N SER A 186 -6.62 -13.11 -3.52
CA SER A 186 -7.56 -12.56 -4.50
C SER A 186 -9.01 -12.91 -4.14
N LYS A 187 -9.97 -12.16 -4.68
CA LYS A 187 -11.40 -12.44 -4.46
C LYS A 187 -11.83 -13.79 -5.03
N ASP A 188 -11.20 -14.19 -6.12
CA ASP A 188 -11.49 -15.44 -6.85
C ASP A 188 -10.58 -16.59 -6.39
N ALA A 189 -9.83 -16.42 -5.29
CA ALA A 189 -9.01 -17.47 -4.73
C ALA A 189 -9.89 -18.60 -4.16
N GLN A 190 -9.48 -19.84 -4.40
CA GLN A 190 -10.13 -21.00 -3.85
C GLN A 190 -9.46 -21.39 -2.53
N MET A 191 -10.23 -21.47 -1.45
CA MET A 191 -9.73 -22.06 -0.20
C MET A 191 -9.67 -23.58 -0.36
N ILE A 192 -8.47 -24.14 -0.32
CA ILE A 192 -8.23 -25.58 -0.53
C ILE A 192 -7.99 -26.33 0.78
N ALA A 193 -7.62 -25.63 1.85
CA ALA A 193 -7.58 -26.11 3.22
C ALA A 193 -7.72 -24.92 4.19
N TYR A 194 -7.82 -25.18 5.49
CA TYR A 194 -7.85 -24.10 6.50
C TYR A 194 -6.61 -23.21 6.35
N ASN A 195 -6.81 -21.89 6.24
CA ASN A 195 -5.78 -20.87 5.97
C ASN A 195 -4.94 -21.05 4.69
N THR A 196 -5.35 -21.95 3.79
CA THR A 196 -4.58 -22.27 2.58
C THR A 196 -5.41 -21.98 1.33
N TYR A 197 -4.89 -21.10 0.48
CA TYR A 197 -5.59 -20.58 -0.68
C TYR A 197 -4.81 -20.85 -1.96
N ARG A 198 -5.52 -21.33 -2.98
CA ARG A 198 -5.04 -21.45 -4.34
C ARG A 198 -5.52 -20.26 -5.15
N GLN A 199 -4.62 -19.60 -5.86
CA GLN A 199 -4.96 -18.46 -6.71
C GLN A 199 -3.99 -18.28 -7.88
N TYR A 200 -4.41 -17.51 -8.88
CA TYR A 200 -3.50 -17.04 -9.92
C TYR A 200 -2.77 -15.77 -9.47
N GLN A 201 -1.50 -15.66 -9.85
CA GLN A 201 -0.67 -14.48 -9.68
C GLN A 201 0.04 -14.16 -10.99
N SER A 202 -0.01 -12.89 -11.41
CA SER A 202 0.77 -12.44 -12.57
C SER A 202 2.26 -12.41 -12.24
N VAL A 203 3.07 -12.83 -13.21
CA VAL A 203 4.52 -12.68 -13.14
C VAL A 203 4.86 -11.21 -13.34
N GLY A 204 5.56 -10.60 -12.37
CA GLY A 204 6.02 -9.21 -12.47
C GLY A 204 7.21 -9.08 -13.42
N VAL A 205 7.54 -7.85 -13.83
CA VAL A 205 8.60 -7.55 -14.81
C VAL A 205 9.94 -8.23 -14.48
N LYS A 206 10.38 -8.19 -13.21
CA LYS A 206 11.62 -8.88 -12.79
C LYS A 206 11.57 -10.39 -13.04
N GLY A 207 10.43 -11.01 -12.75
CA GLY A 207 10.20 -12.41 -13.07
C GLY A 207 10.15 -12.64 -14.58
N GLY A 208 9.47 -11.79 -15.34
CA GLY A 208 9.43 -11.89 -16.80
C GLY A 208 10.82 -11.79 -17.44
N LEU A 209 11.67 -10.87 -16.94
CA LEU A 209 13.06 -10.74 -17.36
C LEU A 209 13.83 -12.03 -17.09
N HIS A 210 13.79 -12.53 -15.85
CA HIS A 210 14.50 -13.76 -15.48
C HIS A 210 14.08 -14.99 -16.29
N HIS A 211 12.79 -15.11 -16.63
CA HIS A 211 12.28 -16.21 -17.45
C HIS A 211 12.35 -15.92 -18.96
N GLN A 212 12.93 -14.80 -19.40
CA GLN A 212 13.01 -14.39 -20.81
C GLN A 212 11.65 -14.31 -21.53
N ASP A 213 10.59 -13.98 -20.81
CA ASP A 213 9.22 -13.94 -21.34
C ASP A 213 8.50 -12.65 -20.93
N ILE A 214 9.12 -11.52 -21.28
CA ILE A 214 8.58 -10.17 -21.02
C ILE A 214 7.48 -9.75 -21.98
N ASN A 215 7.35 -10.44 -23.12
CA ASN A 215 6.40 -10.10 -24.19
C ASN A 215 5.01 -10.73 -23.96
N ARG A 216 4.82 -11.44 -22.84
CA ARG A 216 3.56 -12.09 -22.47
C ARG A 216 3.17 -11.74 -21.05
N VAL A 217 1.86 -11.69 -20.80
CA VAL A 217 1.33 -11.60 -19.43
C VAL A 217 1.13 -13.02 -18.92
N ILE A 218 2.11 -13.51 -18.15
CA ILE A 218 2.07 -14.86 -17.59
C ILE A 218 1.31 -14.83 -16.26
N TRP A 219 0.34 -15.73 -16.13
CA TRP A 219 -0.32 -16.04 -14.87
C TRP A 219 0.08 -17.44 -14.43
N ARG A 220 0.51 -17.56 -13.18
CA ARG A 220 0.83 -18.85 -12.57
C ARG A 220 -0.10 -19.14 -11.40
N GLU A 221 -0.48 -20.40 -11.25
CA GLU A 221 -1.14 -20.86 -10.04
C GLU A 221 -0.14 -20.88 -8.88
N VAL A 222 -0.54 -20.31 -7.74
CA VAL A 222 0.25 -20.31 -6.50
C VAL A 222 -0.63 -20.75 -5.35
N THR A 223 -0.03 -21.49 -4.42
CA THR A 223 -0.64 -21.79 -3.12
C THR A 223 -0.08 -20.83 -2.07
N LYS A 224 -0.97 -20.24 -1.28
CA LYS A 224 -0.63 -19.31 -0.20
C LYS A 224 -1.16 -19.83 1.12
N GLU A 225 -0.25 -19.97 2.07
CA GLU A 225 -0.57 -20.30 3.44
C GLU A 225 -0.50 -19.04 4.29
N LEU A 226 -1.53 -18.80 5.09
CA LEU A 226 -1.64 -17.62 5.93
C LEU A 226 -1.35 -17.97 7.39
N SER A 227 -0.38 -17.27 7.97
CA SER A 227 -0.29 -17.18 9.43
C SER A 227 -1.26 -16.10 9.91
N ARG A 228 -2.23 -16.50 10.75
CA ARG A 228 -3.16 -15.60 11.44
C ARG A 228 -2.65 -15.16 12.81
N GLU A 229 -1.35 -15.30 13.04
CA GLU A 229 -0.70 -14.82 14.24
C GLU A 229 -0.44 -13.30 14.14
N TYR A 230 -0.80 -12.57 15.19
CA TYR A 230 -0.57 -11.13 15.25
C TYR A 230 0.76 -10.83 15.96
N LEU A 231 1.79 -10.51 15.18
CA LEU A 231 3.17 -10.32 15.68
C LEU A 231 3.56 -8.85 15.94
N LYS A 232 2.61 -7.91 15.83
CA LYS A 232 2.90 -6.45 15.87
C LYS A 232 2.54 -5.79 17.19
N GLY A 233 2.17 -6.59 18.18
CA GLY A 233 1.68 -6.17 19.49
C GLY A 233 1.19 -7.38 20.27
N GLU A 234 0.93 -7.17 21.54
CA GLU A 234 0.34 -8.15 22.43
C GLU A 234 -1.19 -8.04 22.33
N VAL A 235 -1.85 -9.12 21.91
CA VAL A 235 -3.32 -9.18 21.87
C VAL A 235 -3.82 -9.55 23.26
N LEU A 236 -4.60 -8.66 23.87
CA LEU A 236 -5.21 -8.82 25.18
C LEU A 236 -6.45 -9.72 25.10
N SER A 237 -6.95 -10.16 26.26
CA SER A 237 -8.11 -11.06 26.35
C SER A 237 -9.42 -10.46 25.80
N ASP A 238 -9.52 -9.13 25.75
CA ASP A 238 -10.64 -8.39 25.16
C ASP A 238 -10.47 -8.12 23.65
N GLY A 239 -9.38 -8.63 23.04
CA GLY A 239 -9.03 -8.43 21.64
C GLY A 239 -8.33 -7.11 21.34
N ARG A 240 -8.07 -6.25 22.34
CA ARG A 240 -7.27 -5.03 22.16
C ARG A 240 -5.81 -5.38 21.95
N VAL A 241 -5.10 -4.51 21.23
CA VAL A 241 -3.67 -4.67 20.95
C VAL A 241 -2.87 -3.66 21.75
N LYS A 242 -1.97 -4.15 22.60
CA LYS A 242 -0.96 -3.34 23.25
C LYS A 242 0.30 -3.29 22.37
N PRO A 243 0.90 -2.11 22.14
CA PRO A 243 2.10 -2.01 21.32
C PRO A 243 3.27 -2.74 21.97
N LEU A 244 4.17 -3.28 21.14
CA LEU A 244 5.45 -3.80 21.61
C LEU A 244 6.26 -2.66 22.24
N VAL A 245 6.73 -2.86 23.47
CA VAL A 245 7.63 -1.92 24.15
C VAL A 245 9.06 -2.35 23.83
N LEU A 246 9.79 -1.48 23.14
CA LEU A 246 11.25 -1.64 23.00
C LEU A 246 11.86 -1.42 24.39
N SER A 247 12.22 -2.50 25.08
CA SER A 247 13.14 -2.39 26.21
C SER A 247 14.50 -1.97 25.64
N ASN A 248 15.12 -0.95 26.24
CA ASN A 248 16.44 -0.48 25.84
C ASN A 248 17.42 -1.67 25.87
N LEU A 249 17.73 -2.23 24.70
CA LEU A 249 18.84 -3.16 24.56
C LEU A 249 20.11 -2.35 24.79
N VAL A 250 20.77 -2.69 25.89
CA VAL A 250 22.12 -2.26 26.28
C VAL A 250 23.00 -2.22 25.03
N THR A 251 23.49 -1.02 24.71
CA THR A 251 24.60 -0.81 23.79
C THR A 251 25.75 -1.74 24.21
N ARG A 252 26.03 -2.76 23.40
CA ARG A 252 27.30 -3.50 23.46
C ARG A 252 28.35 -2.73 22.67
#